data_AF-A0A1Y6CQJ0-F1
#
_entry.id   AF-A0A1Y6CQJ0-F1
#
_cell.length_a   1.000
_cell.length_b   1.000
_cell.length_c   1.000
_cell.angle_alpha   90.00
_cell.angle_beta   90.00
_cell.angle_gamma   90.00
#
_symmetry.space_group_name_H-M   'P 1'
#
loop_
_entity.id
_entity.type
_entity.pdbx_description
1 polymer ?
#
loop_
_entity_poly.entity_id
_entity_poly.type
_entity_poly.pdbx_seq_one_letter_code
_entity_poly.pdbx_strand_id
1 'polypeptide(L)'
;MSGRPFAGRDGPDPETLERIGPLWAELHGGLWHTTHPERFLGILEKGAIQVEPELPDPERFGTLNGRKNWPFVRFIGGVSLFDFHRFDPAVYDEICPGRNWQTFVPYRSEWDWHGAIWLEIDRTRLRASAFLSAEEVRYRWFNGGDLAHRLIAWVEAAHIGDLPLSACRRALFVHPDGSELHALFEEIPLEPFDHDAYELRLVEWRRSVERLLEHNAEGGDGSLAAQVGAWHSRRDLQAFREKYRTSGKR
;
A
#
# COMPACT_ATOMS: atom_id res chain seq x y z
N MET A 1 6.91 31.18 -5.65
CA MET A 1 7.64 30.52 -6.75
C MET A 1 6.66 29.56 -7.43
N SER A 2 6.12 29.96 -8.58
CA SER A 2 5.15 29.18 -9.36
C SER A 2 5.82 28.67 -10.63
N GLY A 3 6.27 27.43 -10.62
CA GLY A 3 6.65 26.68 -11.82
C GLY A 3 6.05 25.28 -11.65
N ARG A 4 5.19 24.86 -12.59
CA ARG A 4 4.65 23.50 -12.62
C ARG A 4 5.77 22.57 -13.10
N PRO A 5 6.28 21.62 -12.28
CA PRO A 5 7.40 20.78 -12.69
C PRO A 5 7.00 19.67 -13.68
N PHE A 6 5.71 19.39 -13.86
CA PHE A 6 5.23 18.19 -14.55
C PHE A 6 4.75 18.42 -15.99
N ALA A 7 5.33 19.39 -16.71
CA ALA A 7 5.01 19.60 -18.12
C ALA A 7 5.93 18.77 -19.03
N GLY A 8 5.47 17.59 -19.44
CA GLY A 8 5.80 16.97 -20.73
C GLY A 8 7.03 16.06 -20.77
N ARG A 9 6.85 14.79 -20.39
CA ARG A 9 7.40 13.64 -21.11
C ARG A 9 6.32 12.55 -21.20
N ASP A 10 6.29 11.84 -22.34
CA ASP A 10 5.35 10.75 -22.56
C ASP A 10 5.84 9.48 -21.85
N GLY A 11 5.61 9.42 -20.53
CA GLY A 11 5.72 8.19 -19.74
C GLY A 11 7.06 7.94 -19.04
N PRO A 12 7.14 6.89 -18.21
CA PRO A 12 8.33 6.53 -17.46
C PRO A 12 9.45 6.03 -18.38
N ASP A 13 10.69 6.09 -17.91
CA ASP A 13 11.80 5.48 -18.62
C ASP A 13 11.62 3.94 -18.72
N PRO A 14 12.22 3.28 -19.73
CA PRO A 14 12.05 1.85 -19.97
C PRO A 14 12.43 0.95 -18.78
N GLU A 15 13.42 1.33 -17.97
CA GLU A 15 13.87 0.55 -16.80
C GLU A 15 12.84 0.63 -15.67
N THR A 16 12.23 1.80 -15.47
CA THR A 16 11.11 1.98 -14.54
C THR A 16 9.86 1.21 -15.00
N LEU A 17 9.57 1.20 -16.30
CA LEU A 17 8.48 0.40 -16.87
C LEU A 17 8.72 -1.11 -16.75
N GLU A 18 9.95 -1.57 -16.96
CA GLU A 18 10.32 -2.98 -16.82
C GLU A 18 10.18 -3.45 -15.36
N ARG A 19 10.56 -2.61 -14.40
CA ARG A 19 10.47 -2.93 -12.96
C ARG A 19 9.04 -2.93 -12.41
N ILE A 20 8.21 -1.97 -12.82
CA ILE A 20 6.82 -1.85 -12.33
C ILE A 20 5.88 -2.74 -13.14
N GLY A 21 6.26 -3.04 -14.38
CA GLY A 21 5.55 -3.95 -15.25
C GLY A 21 4.11 -3.49 -15.55
N PRO A 22 3.17 -4.42 -15.72
CA PRO A 22 1.80 -4.11 -16.11
C PRO A 22 1.05 -3.28 -15.06
N LEU A 23 1.48 -3.29 -13.79
CA LEU A 23 0.86 -2.51 -12.72
C LEU A 23 0.89 -1.00 -13.01
N TRP A 24 1.92 -0.48 -13.68
CA TRP A 24 1.99 0.96 -13.96
C TRP A 24 0.85 1.41 -14.88
N ALA A 25 0.50 0.60 -15.88
CA ALA A 25 -0.60 0.90 -16.79
C ALA A 25 -1.94 1.05 -16.05
N GLU A 26 -2.09 0.36 -14.93
CA GLU A 26 -3.28 0.46 -14.09
C GLU A 26 -3.22 1.65 -13.12
N LEU A 27 -2.08 1.86 -12.47
CA LEU A 27 -1.95 2.90 -11.44
C LEU A 27 -1.96 4.31 -12.03
N HIS A 28 -1.41 4.48 -13.22
CA HIS A 28 -1.24 5.78 -13.87
C HIS A 28 -2.56 6.54 -13.99
N GLY A 29 -2.54 7.83 -13.64
CA GLY A 29 -3.72 8.68 -13.71
C GLY A 29 -4.67 8.58 -12.51
N GLY A 30 -4.56 7.51 -11.71
CA GLY A 30 -5.49 7.20 -10.62
C GLY A 30 -5.11 7.78 -9.26
N LEU A 31 -5.98 7.53 -8.27
CA LEU A 31 -5.74 7.79 -6.86
C LEU A 31 -5.84 6.45 -6.13
N TRP A 32 -4.83 6.08 -5.36
CA TRP A 32 -4.74 4.71 -4.87
C TRP A 32 -4.35 4.63 -3.40
N HIS A 33 -4.79 3.58 -2.72
CA HIS A 33 -4.24 3.14 -1.45
C HIS A 33 -3.59 1.78 -1.62
N THR A 34 -2.48 1.51 -0.95
CA THR A 34 -1.86 0.18 -0.94
C THR A 34 -1.83 -0.41 0.46
N THR A 35 -2.10 -1.71 0.56
CA THR A 35 -2.10 -2.44 1.83
C THR A 35 -1.56 -3.85 1.65
N HIS A 36 -1.17 -4.48 2.74
CA HIS A 36 -0.72 -5.87 2.75
C HIS A 36 -1.89 -6.81 2.46
N PRO A 37 -1.73 -7.89 1.68
CA PRO A 37 -2.82 -8.83 1.36
C PRO A 37 -3.62 -9.28 2.59
N GLU A 38 -2.95 -9.71 3.65
CA GLU A 38 -3.65 -10.18 4.86
C GLU A 38 -4.46 -9.10 5.60
N ARG A 39 -4.16 -7.81 5.39
CA ARG A 39 -4.89 -6.70 6.03
C ARG A 39 -6.18 -6.35 5.29
N PHE A 40 -6.29 -6.77 4.04
CA PHE A 40 -7.43 -6.41 3.22
C PHE A 40 -8.74 -6.98 3.77
N LEU A 41 -8.74 -8.21 4.31
CA LEU A 41 -9.90 -8.79 4.99
C LEU A 41 -10.41 -7.92 6.14
N GLY A 42 -9.50 -7.34 6.94
CA GLY A 42 -9.89 -6.43 8.02
C GLY A 42 -10.51 -5.13 7.50
N ILE A 43 -10.01 -4.60 6.38
CA ILE A 43 -10.60 -3.43 5.72
C ILE A 43 -12.01 -3.74 5.22
N LEU A 44 -12.21 -4.92 4.63
CA LEU A 44 -13.54 -5.39 4.19
C LEU A 44 -14.51 -5.51 5.37
N GLU A 45 -14.10 -6.19 6.44
CA GLU A 45 -14.90 -6.38 7.65
C GLU A 45 -15.33 -5.06 8.30
N LYS A 46 -14.42 -4.08 8.34
CA LYS A 46 -14.69 -2.74 8.92
C LYS A 46 -15.43 -1.82 7.96
N GLY A 47 -15.48 -2.15 6.67
CA GLY A 47 -16.08 -1.30 5.62
C GLY A 47 -15.33 0.02 5.40
N ALA A 48 -14.09 0.14 5.87
CA ALA A 48 -13.29 1.35 5.76
C ALA A 48 -11.79 1.07 5.89
N ILE A 49 -10.97 1.89 5.22
CA ILE A 49 -9.54 2.00 5.52
C ILE A 49 -9.41 2.94 6.72
N GLN A 50 -9.02 2.39 7.86
CA GLN A 50 -8.95 3.15 9.11
C GLN A 50 -7.64 3.95 9.20
N VAL A 51 -7.70 5.16 9.77
CA VAL A 51 -6.51 5.97 10.08
C VAL A 51 -5.62 5.26 11.11
N GLU A 52 -6.26 4.69 12.12
CA GLU A 52 -5.60 3.98 13.23
C GLU A 52 -6.16 2.55 13.31
N PRO A 53 -5.77 1.65 12.40
CA PRO A 53 -6.22 0.26 12.45
C PRO A 53 -5.67 -0.42 13.71
N GLU A 54 -6.35 -1.45 14.20
CA GLU A 54 -5.90 -2.28 15.34
C GLU A 54 -4.74 -3.21 14.93
N LEU A 55 -3.58 -2.61 14.63
CA LEU A 55 -2.34 -3.31 14.27
C LEU A 55 -1.26 -3.11 15.34
N PRO A 56 -0.44 -4.13 15.64
CA PRO A 56 0.76 -3.98 16.46
C PRO A 56 1.69 -2.90 15.89
N ASP A 57 2.32 -2.10 16.74
CA ASP A 57 3.19 -0.99 16.28
C ASP A 57 4.31 -1.42 15.33
N PRO A 58 5.03 -2.56 15.51
CA PRO A 58 6.07 -3.00 14.57
C PRO A 58 5.56 -3.25 13.14
N GLU A 59 4.25 -3.49 13.00
CA GLU A 59 3.60 -3.72 11.71
C GLU A 59 3.15 -2.43 11.04
N ARG A 60 3.32 -1.27 11.69
CA ARG A 60 2.92 0.03 11.16
C ARG A 60 4.10 0.77 10.57
N PHE A 61 3.93 1.34 9.37
CA PHE A 61 5.00 2.09 8.73
C PHE A 61 5.48 3.29 9.59
N GLY A 62 6.79 3.40 9.81
CA GLY A 62 7.41 4.57 10.44
C GLY A 62 7.15 4.74 11.95
N THR A 63 6.78 3.68 12.67
CA THR A 63 6.38 3.77 14.10
C THR A 63 7.45 3.41 15.11
N LEU A 64 8.52 2.74 14.71
CA LEU A 64 9.53 2.17 15.62
C LEU A 64 10.16 3.21 16.56
N ASN A 65 10.08 4.51 16.22
CA ASN A 65 10.62 5.61 17.02
C ASN A 65 9.53 6.54 17.62
N GLY A 66 8.30 6.03 17.77
CA GLY A 66 7.17 6.73 18.39
C GLY A 66 6.55 7.83 17.52
N ARG A 67 5.55 8.53 18.08
CA ARG A 67 4.71 9.53 17.39
C ARG A 67 5.49 10.62 16.66
N LYS A 68 6.61 11.05 17.24
CA LYS A 68 7.55 12.03 16.69
C LYS A 68 8.15 11.65 15.33
N ASN A 69 8.04 10.39 14.90
CA ASN A 69 8.54 9.91 13.60
C ASN A 69 7.43 9.31 12.72
N TRP A 70 6.16 9.43 13.13
CA TRP A 70 5.06 8.91 12.34
C TRP A 70 5.08 9.51 10.93
N PRO A 71 4.62 8.76 9.90
CA PRO A 71 4.31 9.34 8.61
C PRO A 71 3.41 10.56 8.78
N PHE A 72 3.68 11.61 8.01
CA PHE A 72 3.01 12.90 8.18
C PHE A 72 1.49 12.79 8.03
N VAL A 73 1.00 12.03 7.05
CA VAL A 73 -0.43 11.83 6.83
C VAL A 73 -1.11 11.19 8.06
N ARG A 74 -0.46 10.21 8.70
CA ARG A 74 -0.97 9.65 9.95
C ARG A 74 -0.96 10.67 11.08
N PHE A 75 0.11 11.46 11.20
CA PHE A 75 0.22 12.50 12.24
C PHE A 75 -0.92 13.52 12.18
N ILE A 76 -1.37 13.89 10.99
CA ILE A 76 -2.52 14.78 10.78
C ILE A 76 -3.89 14.07 10.78
N GLY A 77 -3.93 12.78 11.15
CA GLY A 77 -5.17 12.02 11.28
C GLY A 77 -5.79 11.58 9.95
N GLY A 78 -4.97 11.29 8.94
CA GLY A 78 -5.43 10.86 7.63
C GLY A 78 -4.97 9.46 7.21
N VAL A 79 -5.64 8.94 6.19
CA VAL A 79 -5.23 7.78 5.37
C VAL A 79 -4.35 8.28 4.23
N SER A 80 -3.17 7.69 4.09
CA SER A 80 -2.23 7.99 3.01
C SER A 80 -2.69 7.37 1.68
N LEU A 81 -2.61 8.17 0.62
CA LEU A 81 -3.00 7.82 -0.75
C LEU A 81 -1.87 8.19 -1.71
N PHE A 82 -1.73 7.43 -2.81
CA PHE A 82 -0.86 7.74 -3.93
C PHE A 82 -1.67 8.41 -5.04
N ASP A 83 -1.35 9.67 -5.34
CA ASP A 83 -1.95 10.45 -6.41
C ASP A 83 -1.06 10.37 -7.67
N PHE A 84 -1.44 9.49 -8.59
CA PHE A 84 -0.73 9.31 -9.87
C PHE A 84 -1.34 10.13 -11.02
N HIS A 85 -2.28 11.05 -10.75
CA HIS A 85 -2.98 11.80 -11.81
C HIS A 85 -2.08 12.72 -12.63
N ARG A 86 -1.07 13.29 -11.98
CA ARG A 86 -0.05 14.16 -12.62
C ARG A 86 1.37 13.73 -12.26
N PHE A 87 1.51 12.47 -11.87
CA PHE A 87 2.80 11.92 -11.46
C PHE A 87 3.56 11.45 -12.69
N ASP A 88 4.75 12.04 -12.90
CA ASP A 88 5.70 11.58 -13.89
C ASP A 88 6.89 10.95 -13.12
N PRO A 89 7.08 9.62 -13.23
CA PRO A 89 8.18 8.93 -12.55
C PRO A 89 9.57 9.47 -12.91
N ALA A 90 9.79 9.86 -14.16
CA ALA A 90 11.10 10.34 -14.62
C ALA A 90 11.39 11.73 -14.04
N VAL A 91 10.40 12.62 -14.05
CA VAL A 91 10.52 13.93 -13.39
C VAL A 91 10.69 13.75 -11.89
N TYR A 92 9.95 12.82 -11.27
CA TYR A 92 10.08 12.53 -9.85
C TYR A 92 11.50 12.10 -9.48
N ASP A 93 12.07 11.16 -10.23
CA ASP A 93 13.40 10.62 -9.98
C ASP A 93 14.49 11.70 -10.13
N GLU A 94 14.29 12.70 -11.00
CA GLU A 94 15.17 13.86 -11.13
C GLU A 94 15.09 14.80 -9.91
N ILE A 95 13.88 15.10 -9.41
CA ILE A 95 13.69 16.08 -8.33
C ILE A 95 13.80 15.49 -6.92
N CYS A 96 13.69 14.17 -6.77
CA CYS A 96 13.76 13.44 -5.51
C CYS A 96 14.76 12.28 -5.59
N PRO A 97 16.06 12.58 -5.81
CA PRO A 97 17.10 11.56 -5.85
C PRO A 97 17.17 10.85 -4.49
N GLY A 98 17.05 9.52 -4.48
CA GLY A 98 16.98 8.73 -3.24
C GLY A 98 15.65 8.03 -2.97
N ARG A 99 14.71 8.07 -3.93
CA ARG A 99 13.66 7.05 -4.20
C ARG A 99 12.85 6.56 -2.98
N ASN A 100 11.72 7.24 -2.69
CA ASN A 100 10.75 6.78 -1.68
C ASN A 100 9.50 6.10 -2.26
N TRP A 101 9.10 6.40 -3.50
CA TRP A 101 7.87 5.83 -4.07
C TRP A 101 8.07 4.40 -4.58
N GLN A 102 9.26 4.11 -5.14
CA GLN A 102 9.63 2.75 -5.54
C GLN A 102 9.73 1.79 -4.35
N THR A 103 9.84 2.29 -3.12
CA THR A 103 9.74 1.47 -1.91
C THR A 103 8.35 0.87 -1.74
N PHE A 104 7.31 1.42 -2.38
CA PHE A 104 5.93 0.94 -2.26
C PHE A 104 5.40 0.31 -3.55
N VAL A 105 6.00 0.60 -4.69
CA VAL A 105 5.57 0.12 -6.02
C VAL A 105 6.61 -0.88 -6.54
N PRO A 106 6.22 -2.11 -6.91
CA PRO A 106 4.83 -2.61 -7.02
C PRO A 106 4.21 -3.04 -5.68
N TYR A 107 5.06 -3.35 -4.70
CA TYR A 107 4.70 -3.58 -3.31
C TYR A 107 5.90 -3.21 -2.43
N ARG A 108 5.71 -3.28 -1.11
CA ARG A 108 6.74 -2.89 -0.16
C ARG A 108 7.81 -3.95 0.07
N SER A 109 8.97 -3.78 -0.57
CA SER A 109 10.06 -4.78 -0.55
C SER A 109 10.80 -4.87 0.79
N GLU A 110 11.03 -3.75 1.48
CA GLU A 110 11.81 -3.71 2.73
C GLU A 110 11.20 -4.51 3.89
N TRP A 111 9.91 -4.86 3.78
CA TRP A 111 9.10 -5.42 4.85
C TRP A 111 8.59 -6.82 4.50
N ASP A 112 9.21 -7.46 3.52
CA ASP A 112 8.88 -8.81 3.06
C ASP A 112 7.38 -8.97 2.76
N TRP A 113 6.75 -7.92 2.23
CA TRP A 113 5.33 -7.99 1.87
C TRP A 113 5.12 -8.96 0.72
N HIS A 114 6.11 -9.09 -0.17
CA HIS A 114 6.06 -10.01 -1.30
C HIS A 114 4.70 -10.01 -2.01
N GLY A 115 4.09 -8.84 -2.20
CA GLY A 115 2.73 -8.67 -2.71
C GLY A 115 1.99 -7.49 -2.07
N ALA A 116 0.92 -7.03 -2.72
CA ALA A 116 0.12 -5.91 -2.23
C ALA A 116 -1.32 -5.98 -2.76
N ILE A 117 -2.23 -5.31 -2.05
CA ILE A 117 -3.53 -4.92 -2.57
C ILE A 117 -3.50 -3.42 -2.84
N TRP A 118 -3.80 -3.05 -4.08
CA TRP A 118 -3.98 -1.66 -4.50
C TRP A 118 -5.47 -1.37 -4.65
N LEU A 119 -5.99 -0.42 -3.87
CA LEU A 119 -7.37 0.04 -3.88
C LEU A 119 -7.48 1.35 -4.63
N GLU A 120 -8.17 1.36 -5.77
CA GLU A 120 -8.45 2.57 -6.55
C GLU A 120 -9.53 3.38 -5.85
N ILE A 121 -9.29 4.67 -5.63
CA ILE A 121 -10.21 5.58 -4.97
C ILE A 121 -10.88 6.49 -5.99
N ASP A 122 -12.21 6.49 -6.00
CA ASP A 122 -13.01 7.40 -6.82
C ASP A 122 -13.05 8.78 -6.16
N ARG A 123 -12.30 9.73 -6.74
CA ARG A 123 -12.23 11.12 -6.26
C ARG A 123 -13.59 11.78 -6.15
N THR A 124 -14.54 11.43 -7.01
CA THR A 124 -15.87 12.05 -7.03
C THR A 124 -16.71 11.67 -5.81
N ARG A 125 -16.34 10.57 -5.13
CA ARG A 125 -17.00 10.09 -3.91
C ARG A 125 -16.35 10.63 -2.63
N LEU A 126 -15.22 11.32 -2.73
CA LEU A 126 -14.55 11.92 -1.59
C LEU A 126 -15.23 13.24 -1.22
N ARG A 127 -15.35 13.48 0.09
CA ARG A 127 -15.76 14.81 0.56
C ARG A 127 -14.61 15.79 0.31
N ALA A 128 -14.89 16.89 -0.38
CA ALA A 128 -13.87 17.90 -0.70
C ALA A 128 -13.13 18.44 0.53
N SER A 129 -13.80 18.52 1.69
CA SER A 129 -13.18 18.96 2.95
C SER A 129 -12.24 17.93 3.60
N ALA A 130 -12.33 16.67 3.21
CA ALA A 130 -11.55 15.58 3.77
C ALA A 130 -10.37 15.18 2.86
N PHE A 131 -10.45 15.44 1.55
CA PHE A 131 -9.35 15.15 0.64
C PHE A 131 -8.32 16.28 0.61
N LEU A 132 -7.04 15.92 0.71
CA LEU A 132 -5.89 16.78 0.46
C LEU A 132 -5.08 16.20 -0.69
N SER A 133 -4.86 16.99 -1.73
CA SER A 133 -3.97 16.66 -2.84
C SER A 133 -2.51 16.55 -2.36
N ALA A 134 -1.65 15.91 -3.17
CA ALA A 134 -0.23 15.78 -2.84
C ALA A 134 0.48 17.13 -2.68
N GLU A 135 0.05 18.15 -3.45
CA GLU A 135 0.54 19.52 -3.31
C GLU A 135 0.15 20.14 -1.95
N GLU A 136 -1.10 19.96 -1.53
CA GLU A 136 -1.60 20.47 -0.24
C GLU A 136 -0.96 19.76 0.95
N VAL A 137 -0.82 18.43 0.90
CA VAL A 137 -0.11 17.65 1.93
C VAL A 137 1.33 18.15 2.07
N ARG A 138 2.05 18.29 0.95
CA ARG A 138 3.42 18.82 0.96
C ARG A 138 3.49 20.26 1.48
N TYR A 139 2.56 21.12 1.08
CA TYR A 139 2.49 22.50 1.57
C TYR A 139 2.34 22.53 3.09
N ARG A 140 1.44 21.70 3.64
CA ARG A 140 1.24 21.61 5.10
C ARG A 140 2.47 21.04 5.81
N TRP A 141 3.07 19.99 5.27
CA TRP A 141 4.29 19.40 5.84
C TRP A 141 5.44 20.41 5.91
N PHE A 142 5.68 21.16 4.83
CA PHE A 142 6.77 22.12 4.77
C PHE A 142 6.52 23.37 5.65
N ASN A 143 5.31 23.95 5.57
CA ASN A 143 5.01 25.19 6.29
C ASN A 143 4.56 24.98 7.74
N GLY A 144 4.15 23.77 8.11
CA GLY A 144 3.77 23.41 9.48
C GLY A 144 4.97 23.22 10.42
N GLY A 145 6.19 23.16 9.90
CA GLY A 145 7.39 22.87 10.68
C GLY A 145 7.55 21.37 11.03
N ASP A 146 6.74 20.51 10.43
CA ASP A 146 6.63 19.08 10.71
C ASP A 146 7.66 18.22 9.94
N LEU A 147 8.83 18.80 9.63
CA LEU A 147 9.87 18.19 8.80
C LEU A 147 10.47 16.91 9.39
N ALA A 148 10.23 16.63 10.68
CA ALA A 148 10.61 15.37 11.32
C ALA A 148 9.74 14.17 10.88
N HIS A 149 8.53 14.44 10.36
CA HIS A 149 7.62 13.41 9.87
C HIS A 149 7.96 12.99 8.45
N ARG A 150 7.87 11.70 8.16
CA ARG A 150 8.16 11.14 6.82
C ARG A 150 7.02 11.48 5.86
N LEU A 151 7.38 11.86 4.64
CA LEU A 151 6.46 12.13 3.52
C LEU A 151 7.03 11.54 2.23
N ILE A 152 6.19 10.90 1.42
CA ILE A 152 6.52 10.58 0.02
C ILE A 152 6.14 11.81 -0.79
N ALA A 153 7.08 12.75 -0.90
CA ALA A 153 6.84 14.05 -1.52
C ALA A 153 6.16 13.91 -2.89
N TRP A 154 5.37 14.91 -3.30
CA TRP A 154 4.79 15.03 -4.65
C TRP A 154 3.78 13.97 -5.12
N VAL A 155 3.73 12.79 -4.50
CA VAL A 155 2.77 11.72 -4.83
C VAL A 155 1.82 11.39 -3.67
N GLU A 156 2.24 11.63 -2.43
CA GLU A 156 1.40 11.33 -1.26
C GLU A 156 0.29 12.36 -1.05
N ALA A 157 -0.94 11.96 -1.34
CA ALA A 157 -2.17 12.64 -0.99
C ALA A 157 -2.73 12.07 0.35
N ALA A 158 -3.77 12.71 0.88
CA ALA A 158 -4.39 12.27 2.12
C ALA A 158 -5.92 12.35 2.06
N HIS A 159 -6.57 11.40 2.70
CA HIS A 159 -7.97 11.53 3.14
C HIS A 159 -8.00 11.68 4.66
N ILE A 160 -8.56 12.76 5.17
CA ILE A 160 -8.65 13.05 6.61
C ILE A 160 -9.80 12.25 7.23
N GLY A 161 -9.49 11.48 8.26
CA GLY A 161 -10.40 10.49 8.83
C GLY A 161 -10.44 9.19 8.04
N ASP A 162 -11.19 8.21 8.57
CA ASP A 162 -11.37 6.90 7.95
C ASP A 162 -11.94 7.05 6.54
N LEU A 163 -11.37 6.32 5.59
CA LEU A 163 -11.78 6.34 4.19
C LEU A 163 -12.79 5.21 3.97
N PRO A 164 -14.08 5.52 3.75
CA PRO A 164 -15.09 4.49 3.58
C PRO A 164 -14.81 3.68 2.33
N LEU A 165 -14.97 2.37 2.44
CA LEU A 165 -14.69 1.43 1.36
C LEU A 165 -15.64 1.64 0.16
N SER A 166 -16.80 2.28 0.37
CA SER A 166 -17.71 2.71 -0.71
C SER A 166 -17.12 3.77 -1.66
N ALA A 167 -15.99 4.37 -1.30
CA ALA A 167 -15.21 5.26 -2.16
C ALA A 167 -14.22 4.50 -3.06
N CYS A 168 -13.96 3.21 -2.80
CA CYS A 168 -13.01 2.41 -3.57
C CYS A 168 -13.68 1.81 -4.80
N ARG A 169 -13.20 2.14 -6.01
CA ARG A 169 -13.75 1.68 -7.29
C ARG A 169 -13.32 0.27 -7.67
N ARG A 170 -12.03 -0.03 -7.48
CA ARG A 170 -11.36 -1.25 -7.96
C ARG A 170 -10.31 -1.70 -6.95
N ALA A 171 -10.00 -2.99 -6.91
CA ALA A 171 -8.78 -3.47 -6.27
C ALA A 171 -8.00 -4.41 -7.16
N LEU A 172 -6.69 -4.30 -7.05
CA LEU A 172 -5.72 -5.12 -7.75
C LEU A 172 -4.91 -5.89 -6.72
N PHE A 173 -4.83 -7.21 -6.89
CA PHE A 173 -3.88 -8.05 -6.17
C PHE A 173 -2.60 -8.12 -6.99
N VAL A 174 -1.49 -7.69 -6.38
CA VAL A 174 -0.15 -7.81 -6.94
C VAL A 174 0.54 -9.00 -6.29
N HIS A 175 0.92 -9.97 -7.12
CA HIS A 175 1.59 -11.18 -6.68
C HIS A 175 3.12 -10.97 -6.50
N PRO A 176 3.81 -11.76 -5.64
CA PRO A 176 5.23 -11.58 -5.29
C PRO A 176 6.20 -11.45 -6.47
N ASP A 177 5.94 -12.18 -7.55
CA ASP A 177 6.74 -12.21 -8.76
C ASP A 177 6.45 -11.04 -9.71
N GLY A 178 5.52 -10.14 -9.33
CA GLY A 178 5.14 -8.97 -10.11
C GLY A 178 4.46 -9.27 -11.44
N SER A 179 4.30 -10.56 -11.77
CA SER A 179 3.87 -11.05 -13.07
C SER A 179 2.34 -11.12 -13.17
N GLU A 180 1.66 -11.31 -12.04
CA GLU A 180 0.22 -11.47 -12.00
C GLU A 180 -0.45 -10.30 -11.29
N LEU A 181 -1.26 -9.59 -12.08
CA LEU A 181 -2.19 -8.58 -11.63
C LEU A 181 -3.60 -9.16 -11.71
N HIS A 182 -4.18 -9.50 -10.56
CA HIS A 182 -5.56 -9.98 -10.52
C HIS A 182 -6.46 -8.82 -10.11
N ALA A 183 -7.36 -8.41 -11.01
CA ALA A 183 -8.48 -7.58 -10.61
C ALA A 183 -9.34 -8.38 -9.62
N LEU A 184 -9.42 -7.92 -8.37
CA LEU A 184 -10.28 -8.51 -7.35
C LEU A 184 -11.74 -8.07 -7.55
N PHE A 185 -11.94 -6.88 -8.13
CA PHE A 185 -13.22 -6.33 -8.56
C PHE A 185 -13.00 -5.17 -9.51
N GLU A 186 -13.91 -4.96 -10.46
CA GLU A 186 -13.79 -3.87 -11.44
C GLU A 186 -14.79 -2.72 -11.23
N GLU A 187 -15.92 -2.93 -10.53
CA GLU A 187 -16.90 -1.87 -10.23
C GLU A 187 -17.65 -2.09 -8.89
N ILE A 188 -18.14 -1.00 -8.29
CA ILE A 188 -18.89 -0.94 -7.02
C ILE A 188 -20.39 -1.27 -7.26
N PRO A 189 -21.12 -1.90 -6.31
CA PRO A 189 -20.69 -2.26 -4.95
C PRO A 189 -19.70 -3.42 -4.91
N LEU A 190 -18.87 -3.42 -3.87
CA LEU A 190 -18.02 -4.56 -3.50
C LEU A 190 -18.81 -5.80 -3.09
N GLU A 191 -20.09 -5.84 -3.44
CA GLU A 191 -20.91 -7.01 -3.25
C GLU A 191 -21.37 -7.56 -4.60
N PRO A 192 -21.27 -8.89 -4.78
CA PRO A 192 -20.72 -9.84 -3.81
C PRO A 192 -19.19 -9.92 -3.88
N PHE A 193 -18.48 -9.58 -2.80
CA PHE A 193 -17.06 -9.93 -2.64
C PHE A 193 -16.99 -11.40 -2.26
N ASP A 194 -16.31 -12.19 -3.09
CA ASP A 194 -16.11 -13.60 -2.83
C ASP A 194 -14.99 -13.81 -1.80
N HIS A 195 -15.39 -13.85 -0.53
CA HIS A 195 -14.49 -14.08 0.60
C HIS A 195 -13.72 -15.39 0.47
N ASP A 196 -14.39 -16.45 0.04
CA ASP A 196 -13.79 -17.79 -0.07
C ASP A 196 -12.73 -17.80 -1.19
N ALA A 197 -13.04 -17.20 -2.36
CA ALA A 197 -12.07 -17.05 -3.43
C ALA A 197 -10.87 -16.19 -3.02
N TYR A 198 -11.09 -15.13 -2.24
CA TYR A 198 -9.98 -14.31 -1.74
C TYR A 198 -9.13 -15.05 -0.70
N GLU A 199 -9.73 -15.82 0.20
CA GLU A 199 -8.99 -16.66 1.14
C GLU A 199 -8.14 -17.71 0.42
N LEU A 200 -8.66 -18.33 -0.65
CA LEU A 200 -7.89 -19.25 -1.48
C LEU A 200 -6.68 -18.55 -2.12
N ARG A 201 -6.88 -17.36 -2.69
CA ARG A 201 -5.77 -16.54 -3.23
C ARG A 201 -4.74 -16.19 -2.17
N LEU A 202 -5.16 -15.87 -0.94
CA LEU A 202 -4.24 -15.62 0.17
C LEU A 202 -3.42 -16.87 0.53
N VAL A 203 -3.99 -18.06 0.47
CA VAL A 203 -3.27 -19.32 0.69
C VAL A 203 -2.24 -19.56 -0.42
N GLU A 204 -2.61 -19.34 -1.67
CA GLU A 204 -1.71 -19.47 -2.82
C GLU A 204 -0.55 -18.47 -2.74
N TRP A 205 -0.86 -17.22 -2.43
CA TRP A 205 0.10 -16.17 -2.19
C TRP A 205 1.11 -16.56 -1.11
N ARG A 206 0.66 -17.01 0.07
CA ARG A 206 1.54 -17.45 1.18
C ARG A 206 2.50 -18.56 0.73
N ARG A 207 2.01 -19.56 0.01
CA ARG A 207 2.85 -20.65 -0.53
C ARG A 207 3.89 -20.13 -1.51
N SER A 208 3.53 -19.14 -2.32
CA SER A 208 4.47 -18.51 -3.25
C SER A 208 5.56 -17.73 -2.51
N VAL A 209 5.21 -17.01 -1.44
CA VAL A 209 6.18 -16.35 -0.56
C VAL A 209 7.11 -17.37 0.09
N GLU A 210 6.58 -18.45 0.66
CA GLU A 210 7.37 -19.52 1.28
C GLU A 210 8.40 -20.09 0.30
N ARG A 211 7.99 -20.44 -0.92
CA ARG A 211 8.91 -20.93 -1.97
C ARG A 211 9.99 -19.92 -2.34
N LEU A 212 9.65 -18.63 -2.41
CA LEU A 212 10.63 -17.58 -2.72
C LEU A 212 11.68 -17.46 -1.62
N LEU A 213 11.25 -17.54 -0.36
CA LEU A 213 12.16 -17.49 0.80
C LEU A 213 13.05 -18.73 0.86
N GLU A 214 12.52 -19.92 0.58
CA GLU A 214 13.28 -21.18 0.48
C GLU A 214 14.34 -21.10 -0.62
N HIS A 215 13.96 -20.67 -1.82
CA HIS A 215 14.90 -20.53 -2.93
C HIS A 215 16.04 -19.53 -2.63
N ASN A 216 15.71 -18.42 -2.00
CA ASN A 216 16.71 -17.42 -1.58
C ASN A 216 17.63 -17.93 -0.47
N ALA A 217 17.13 -18.80 0.42
CA ALA A 217 17.92 -19.41 1.49
C ALA A 217 18.89 -20.50 0.97
N GLU A 218 18.53 -21.22 -0.08
CA GLU A 218 19.42 -22.21 -0.73
C GLU A 218 20.55 -21.55 -1.54
N GLY A 219 20.38 -20.28 -1.92
CA GLY A 219 21.35 -19.49 -2.70
C GLY A 219 22.28 -18.56 -1.91
N GLY A 220 22.15 -18.44 -0.57
CA GLY A 220 22.91 -17.47 0.23
C GLY A 220 23.05 -17.83 1.71
N ASP A 221 24.15 -17.36 2.33
CA ASP A 221 24.64 -17.63 3.70
C ASP A 221 23.53 -17.76 4.77
N GLY A 222 23.62 -18.81 5.62
CA GLY A 222 22.57 -19.43 6.45
C GLY A 222 21.88 -18.57 7.53
N SER A 223 21.95 -17.25 7.44
CA SER A 223 21.24 -16.26 8.25
C SER A 223 19.73 -16.22 7.97
N LEU A 224 19.29 -16.50 6.74
CA LEU A 224 17.89 -16.39 6.32
C LEU A 224 17.00 -17.51 6.87
N ALA A 225 17.51 -18.74 6.98
CA ALA A 225 16.78 -19.88 7.55
C ALA A 225 16.37 -19.65 9.02
N ALA A 226 17.17 -18.90 9.78
CA ALA A 226 16.85 -18.49 11.16
C ALA A 226 15.73 -17.44 11.21
N GLN A 227 15.59 -16.59 10.18
CA GLN A 227 14.51 -15.59 10.08
C GLN A 227 13.17 -16.25 9.69
N VAL A 228 13.20 -17.25 8.81
CA VAL A 228 12.02 -18.06 8.43
C VAL A 228 11.47 -18.84 9.63
N GLY A 229 12.33 -19.46 10.45
CA GLY A 229 11.91 -20.13 11.69
C GLY A 229 11.32 -19.19 12.75
N ALA A 230 11.78 -17.94 12.79
CA ALA A 230 11.24 -16.90 13.68
C ALA A 230 9.88 -16.34 13.20
N TRP A 231 9.59 -16.39 11.89
CA TRP A 231 8.32 -15.97 11.31
C TRP A 231 7.18 -16.95 11.64
N HIS A 232 7.44 -18.26 11.53
CA HIS A 232 6.45 -19.30 11.87
C HIS A 232 6.17 -19.43 13.37
N SER A 233 7.14 -19.11 14.25
CA SER A 233 6.96 -19.19 15.71
C SER A 233 6.21 -18.01 16.33
N ARG A 234 6.04 -16.88 15.61
CA ARG A 234 5.25 -15.72 16.09
C ARG A 234 3.80 -15.71 15.63
N ARG A 235 3.42 -16.59 14.70
CA ARG A 235 2.05 -16.70 14.18
C ARG A 235 1.57 -18.14 14.33
N ASP A 236 0.97 -18.43 15.48
CA ASP A 236 0.04 -19.55 15.59
C ASP A 236 -1.13 -19.29 14.63
N LEU A 237 -1.02 -19.83 13.42
CA LEU A 237 -2.08 -19.97 12.42
C LEU A 237 -3.37 -20.53 13.03
N GLN A 238 -3.24 -21.30 14.11
CA GLN A 238 -4.33 -21.84 14.89
C GLN A 238 -5.11 -20.74 15.63
N ALA A 239 -4.43 -19.81 16.31
CA ALA A 239 -5.06 -18.70 17.03
C ALA A 239 -5.76 -17.70 16.09
N PHE A 240 -5.20 -17.47 14.89
CA PHE A 240 -5.85 -16.64 13.87
C PHE A 240 -7.11 -17.32 13.30
N ARG A 241 -7.03 -18.60 12.90
CA ARG A 241 -8.19 -19.37 12.41
C ARG A 241 -9.32 -19.45 13.44
N GLU A 242 -8.98 -19.57 14.71
CA GLU A 242 -9.94 -19.67 15.82
C GLU A 242 -10.60 -18.32 16.13
N LYS A 243 -9.84 -17.22 16.01
CA LYS A 243 -10.36 -15.84 16.13
C LYS A 243 -11.38 -15.50 15.02
N TYR A 244 -11.17 -15.96 13.79
CA TYR A 244 -12.07 -15.62 12.67
C TYR A 244 -13.21 -16.61 12.43
N ARG A 245 -13.09 -17.85 12.90
CA ARG A 245 -14.21 -18.83 12.90
C ARG A 245 -15.35 -18.45 13.86
N THR A 246 -15.06 -17.65 14.89
CA THR A 246 -16.04 -17.24 15.91
C THR A 246 -16.73 -15.91 15.59
N SER A 247 -16.16 -15.08 14.72
CA SER A 247 -16.73 -13.78 14.30
C SER A 247 -17.82 -13.89 13.23
N GLY A 248 -17.85 -14.98 12.44
CA GLY A 248 -18.84 -15.21 11.38
C GLY A 248 -20.19 -15.78 11.82
N LYS A 249 -20.52 -15.72 13.12
CA LYS A 249 -21.82 -16.15 13.66
C LYS A 249 -22.48 -15.03 14.46
N ARG A 250 -22.87 -13.93 13.80
CA ARG A 250 -23.95 -13.04 14.28
C ARG A 250 -24.73 -12.49 13.10
#